data_AF-A0A1Y0G970-F1
#
_entry.id   AF-A0A1Y0G970-F1
#
_cell.length_a   1.000
_cell.length_b   1.000
_cell.length_c   1.000
_cell.angle_alpha   90.00
_cell.angle_beta   90.00
_cell.angle_gamma   90.00
#
_symmetry.space_group_name_H-M   'P 1'
#
loop_
_entity.id
_entity.type
_entity.pdbx_description
1 polymer ?
#
loop_
_entity_poly.entity_id
_entity_poly.type
_entity_poly.pdbx_seq_one_letter_code
_entity_poly.pdbx_strand_id
1 'polypeptide(L)'
;MDNKDWWLKLFAAIGLVLVLGTIQHANAGLFGFGSTSWKEEALQNDGSTILVSRSQSYGGRHEIGQPPPIKEQSLSFILPGTDKTISWEDKTTEDIGHANFDLLALHVENGTPYLVTSPNLCISYNKWGRPNPPYVFLNTMAMHGSAFLYPNSLLT
;
A
#
# COMPACT_ATOMS: atom_id res chain seq x y z
N MET A 1 26.97 -6.83 41.02
CA MET A 1 26.93 -6.56 39.57
C MET A 1 27.97 -5.51 39.29
N ASP A 2 28.96 -5.85 38.47
CA ASP A 2 30.09 -4.97 38.22
C ASP A 2 29.67 -3.83 37.28
N ASN A 3 30.15 -2.60 37.53
CA ASN A 3 29.67 -1.39 36.86
C ASN A 3 29.92 -1.48 35.33
N LYS A 4 30.98 -2.19 34.94
CA LYS A 4 31.39 -2.42 33.55
C LYS A 4 30.39 -3.26 32.74
N ASP A 5 29.75 -4.25 33.36
CA ASP A 5 28.77 -5.12 32.72
C ASP A 5 27.45 -4.39 32.44
N TRP A 6 27.10 -3.44 33.29
CA TRP A 6 25.91 -2.61 33.11
C TRP A 6 26.06 -1.68 31.90
N TRP A 7 27.23 -1.04 31.75
CA TRP A 7 27.54 -0.22 30.59
C TRP A 7 27.50 -1.02 29.29
N LEU A 8 28.09 -2.22 29.25
CA LEU A 8 28.08 -3.10 28.08
C LEU A 8 26.65 -3.49 27.65
N LYS A 9 25.78 -3.83 28.61
CA LYS A 9 24.38 -4.15 28.33
C LYS A 9 23.59 -2.93 27.84
N LEU A 10 23.85 -1.75 28.41
CA LEU A 10 23.24 -0.50 27.98
C LEU A 10 23.64 -0.12 26.55
N PHE A 11 24.92 -0.22 26.21
CA PHE A 11 25.40 0.04 24.84
C PHE A 11 24.83 -0.96 23.83
N ALA A 12 24.73 -2.25 24.18
CA ALA A 12 24.12 -3.25 23.32
C ALA A 12 22.62 -2.98 23.07
N ALA A 13 21.88 -2.58 24.12
CA ALA A 13 20.47 -2.23 24.00
C ALA A 13 20.26 -0.97 23.14
N ILE A 14 21.10 0.06 23.30
CA ILE A 14 21.04 1.27 22.47
C ILE A 14 21.40 0.96 21.01
N GLY A 15 22.43 0.13 20.77
CA GLY A 15 22.79 -0.33 19.43
C GLY A 15 21.64 -1.10 18.76
N LEU A 16 20.95 -1.97 19.51
CA LEU A 16 19.78 -2.69 19.01
C LEU A 16 18.63 -1.75 18.64
N VAL A 17 18.33 -0.75 19.46
CA VAL A 17 17.28 0.24 19.19
C VAL A 17 17.62 1.11 17.98
N LEU A 18 18.90 1.48 17.80
CA LEU A 18 19.34 2.24 16.64
C LEU A 18 19.27 1.44 15.34
N VAL A 19 19.56 0.13 15.37
CA VAL A 19 19.43 -0.75 14.18
C VAL A 19 17.97 -0.99 13.81
N LEU A 20 17.06 -1.01 14.79
CA LEU A 20 15.61 -1.18 14.55
C LEU A 20 14.93 0.13 14.09
N GLY A 21 15.51 1.29 14.34
CA GLY A 21 14.91 2.59 14.03
C GLY A 21 15.23 3.17 12.64
N THR A 22 16.12 2.55 11.86
CA THR A 22 16.72 3.19 10.67
C THR A 22 15.97 3.04 9.34
N ILE A 23 14.78 2.44 9.31
CA ILE A 23 14.06 2.20 8.02
C ILE A 23 12.70 2.92 7.94
N GLN A 24 12.50 3.99 8.72
CA GLN A 24 11.27 4.79 8.62
C GLN A 24 11.52 6.09 7.83
N HIS A 25 11.55 6.00 6.50
CA HIS A 25 11.51 7.17 5.63
C HIS A 25 10.06 7.56 5.35
N ALA A 26 9.38 8.13 6.34
CA ALA A 26 8.08 8.76 6.14
C ALA A 26 8.25 10.27 5.92
N ASN A 27 7.73 10.79 4.82
CA ASN A 27 7.57 12.22 4.63
C ASN A 27 6.10 12.54 4.85
N ALA A 28 5.79 13.24 5.94
CA ALA A 28 4.43 13.58 6.32
C ALA A 28 4.10 15.02 5.93
N GLY A 29 2.89 15.25 5.44
CA GLY A 29 2.37 16.60 5.23
C GLY A 29 2.30 17.40 6.55
N LEU A 30 2.66 18.68 6.51
CA LEU A 30 2.63 19.56 7.67
C LEU A 30 1.17 19.89 8.03
N PHE A 31 0.73 19.60 9.26
CA PHE A 31 -0.65 19.81 9.74
C PHE A 31 -1.74 19.07 8.93
N GLY A 32 -1.43 17.91 8.34
CA GLY A 32 -2.39 17.16 7.52
C GLY A 32 -2.64 17.77 6.13
N PHE A 33 -1.90 18.83 5.78
CA PHE A 33 -1.85 19.35 4.42
C PHE A 33 -0.65 18.73 3.69
N GLY A 34 -0.94 18.01 2.60
CA GLY A 34 0.06 17.35 1.77
C GLY A 34 -0.14 15.83 1.71
N SER A 35 0.50 15.20 0.73
CA SER A 35 0.58 13.73 0.68
C SER A 35 1.57 13.23 1.74
N THR A 36 1.30 12.03 2.25
CA THR A 36 2.29 11.26 3.01
C THR A 36 2.90 10.23 2.08
N SER A 37 4.23 10.11 2.09
CA SER A 37 4.93 9.04 1.36
C SER A 37 5.84 8.27 2.28
N TRP A 38 5.94 6.97 2.04
CA TRP A 38 6.79 6.08 2.82
C TRP A 38 7.30 4.92 1.98
N LYS A 39 8.29 4.21 2.52
CA LYS A 39 8.74 2.93 2.00
C LYS A 39 8.33 1.81 2.96
N GLU A 40 7.93 0.68 2.40
CA GLU A 40 7.54 -0.51 3.17
C GLU A 40 8.04 -1.78 2.49
N GLU A 41 8.24 -2.83 3.29
CA GLU A 41 8.58 -4.17 2.78
C GLU A 41 7.31 -5.00 2.66
N ALA A 42 6.93 -5.34 1.43
CA ALA A 42 5.80 -6.21 1.14
C ALA A 42 6.24 -7.67 1.16
N LEU A 43 5.88 -8.39 2.23
CA LEU A 43 6.14 -9.83 2.39
C LEU A 43 5.37 -10.64 1.34
N GLN A 44 6.07 -11.54 0.66
CA GLN A 44 5.53 -12.45 -0.34
C GLN A 44 5.25 -13.82 0.27
N ASN A 45 4.42 -14.63 -0.41
CA ASN A 45 4.04 -15.97 0.04
C ASN A 45 5.23 -16.95 0.13
N ASP A 46 6.31 -16.69 -0.60
CA ASP A 46 7.56 -17.47 -0.56
C ASP A 46 8.53 -17.00 0.54
N GLY A 47 8.15 -16.01 1.35
CA GLY A 47 8.97 -15.42 2.39
C GLY A 47 9.94 -14.34 1.92
N SER A 48 10.02 -14.07 0.62
CA SER A 48 10.77 -12.93 0.10
C SER A 48 10.06 -11.61 0.40
N THR A 49 10.78 -10.48 0.32
CA THR A 49 10.21 -9.15 0.50
C THR A 49 10.46 -8.28 -0.73
N ILE A 50 9.51 -7.39 -1.01
CA ILE A 50 9.64 -6.38 -2.06
C ILE A 50 9.67 -5.01 -1.39
N LEU A 51 10.69 -4.19 -1.66
CA LEU A 51 10.71 -2.82 -1.20
C LEU A 51 9.77 -1.97 -2.08
N VAL A 52 8.73 -1.44 -1.45
CA VAL A 52 7.68 -0.65 -2.07
C VAL A 52 7.81 0.79 -1.64
N SER A 53 7.61 1.73 -2.56
CA SER A 53 7.38 3.14 -2.26
C SER A 53 5.89 3.43 -2.42
N ARG A 54 5.27 3.97 -1.37
CA ARG A 54 3.85 4.30 -1.35
C ARG A 54 3.65 5.78 -1.09
N SER A 55 2.61 6.36 -1.67
CA SER A 55 2.14 7.69 -1.29
C SER A 55 0.63 7.72 -1.20
N GLN A 56 0.11 8.56 -0.30
CA GLN A 56 -1.32 8.69 -0.08
C GLN A 56 -1.66 10.09 0.42
N SER A 57 -2.77 10.64 -0.06
CA SER A 57 -3.34 11.90 0.43
C SER A 57 -4.82 11.72 0.73
N TYR A 58 -5.32 12.53 1.65
CA TYR A 58 -6.72 12.56 2.03
C TYR A 58 -7.33 13.90 1.68
N GLY A 59 -8.60 13.89 1.29
CA GLY A 59 -9.33 15.10 0.91
C GLY A 59 -10.62 14.78 0.15
N GLY A 60 -11.43 15.81 -0.09
CA GLY A 60 -12.73 15.66 -0.73
C GLY A 60 -13.91 15.79 0.25
N ARG A 61 -15.11 15.57 -0.28
CA ARG A 61 -16.36 15.72 0.47
C ARG A 61 -16.48 14.60 1.51
N HIS A 62 -16.80 14.95 2.75
CA HIS A 62 -17.04 14.04 3.85
C HIS A 62 -18.04 14.66 4.84
N GLU A 63 -18.67 13.82 5.66
CA GLU A 63 -19.60 14.27 6.69
C GLU A 63 -18.84 14.89 7.87
N ILE A 64 -19.49 15.83 8.58
CA ILE A 64 -18.91 16.45 9.78
C ILE A 64 -18.67 15.36 10.83
N GLY A 65 -17.43 15.27 11.31
CA GLY A 65 -17.01 14.26 12.28
C GLY A 65 -16.47 12.96 11.67
N GLN A 66 -16.50 12.82 10.34
CA GLN A 66 -15.81 11.74 9.62
C GLN A 66 -14.46 12.22 9.09
N PRO A 67 -13.44 11.36 9.01
CA PRO A 67 -12.22 11.71 8.31
C PRO A 67 -12.48 11.91 6.80
N PRO A 68 -11.73 12.78 6.11
CA PRO A 68 -11.79 12.86 4.67
C PRO A 68 -11.43 11.50 4.03
N PRO A 69 -12.00 11.14 2.87
CA PRO A 69 -11.64 9.90 2.18
C PRO A 69 -10.25 10.01 1.52
N ILE A 70 -9.75 8.88 1.01
CA ILE A 70 -8.53 8.87 0.21
C ILE A 70 -8.79 9.66 -1.07
N LYS A 71 -8.00 10.70 -1.29
CA LYS A 71 -8.10 11.54 -2.48
C LYS A 71 -7.29 10.94 -3.63
N GLU A 72 -6.03 10.62 -3.36
CA GLU A 72 -5.03 10.12 -4.30
C GLU A 72 -4.09 9.17 -3.56
N GLN A 73 -3.66 8.11 -4.23
CA GLN A 73 -2.66 7.17 -3.74
C GLN A 73 -1.86 6.57 -4.88
N SER A 74 -0.62 6.18 -4.58
CA SER A 74 0.24 5.50 -5.53
C SER A 74 1.14 4.49 -4.85
N LEU A 75 1.57 3.51 -5.64
CA LEU A 75 2.49 2.45 -5.25
C LEU A 75 3.50 2.24 -6.37
N SER A 76 4.79 2.12 -6.04
CA SER A 76 5.83 1.75 -6.99
C SER A 76 6.88 0.81 -6.39
N PHE A 77 7.40 -0.08 -7.22
CA PHE A 77 8.42 -1.06 -6.84
C PHE A 77 9.18 -1.55 -8.07
N ILE A 78 10.31 -2.21 -7.84
CA ILE A 78 11.07 -2.90 -8.89
C ILE A 78 10.59 -4.35 -8.91
N LEU A 79 10.19 -4.84 -10.09
CA LEU A 79 9.73 -6.22 -10.25
C LEU A 79 10.90 -7.19 -10.00
N PRO A 80 10.78 -8.13 -9.03
CA PRO A 80 11.85 -9.05 -8.68
C PRO A 80 12.41 -9.82 -9.88
N GLY A 81 13.73 -9.98 -9.94
CA GLY A 81 14.42 -10.64 -11.05
C GLY A 81 14.51 -9.81 -12.34
N THR A 82 14.12 -8.54 -12.30
CA THR A 82 14.20 -7.61 -13.44
C THR A 82 14.60 -6.22 -12.98
N ASP A 83 14.96 -5.35 -13.93
CA ASP A 83 15.17 -3.90 -13.68
C ASP A 83 13.92 -3.06 -13.99
N LYS A 84 12.74 -3.69 -14.12
CA LYS A 84 11.51 -3.00 -14.49
C LYS A 84 10.84 -2.39 -13.27
N THR A 85 10.68 -1.07 -13.27
CA THR A 85 9.84 -0.37 -12.30
C THR A 85 8.37 -0.48 -12.68
N ILE A 86 7.55 -0.90 -11.74
CA ILE A 86 6.10 -0.93 -11.85
C ILE A 86 5.54 0.20 -10.99
N SER A 87 4.57 0.94 -11.53
CA SER A 87 3.87 2.01 -10.83
C SER A 87 2.36 1.90 -11.00
N TRP A 88 1.63 2.08 -9.92
CA TRP A 88 0.18 2.14 -9.87
C TRP A 88 -0.25 3.46 -9.22
N GLU A 89 -1.37 4.01 -9.70
CA GLU A 89 -1.99 5.21 -9.17
C GLU A 89 -3.50 5.04 -9.15
N ASP A 90 -4.14 5.53 -8.10
CA ASP A 90 -5.58 5.68 -8.00
C ASP A 90 -5.90 7.06 -7.43
N LYS A 91 -6.82 7.76 -8.09
CA LYS A 91 -7.12 9.17 -7.84
C LYS A 91 -8.61 9.44 -7.89
N THR A 92 -8.97 10.59 -7.34
CA THR A 92 -10.33 11.12 -7.39
C THR A 92 -10.83 11.20 -8.82
N THR A 93 -12.00 10.60 -9.06
CA THR A 93 -12.73 10.64 -10.33
C THR A 93 -14.02 11.44 -10.14
N GLU A 94 -14.50 12.09 -11.20
CA GLU A 94 -15.68 12.97 -11.11
C GLU A 94 -16.94 12.22 -10.65
N ASP A 95 -17.09 10.97 -11.07
CA ASP A 95 -18.27 10.15 -10.79
C ASP A 95 -18.27 9.54 -9.38
N ILE A 96 -17.11 9.44 -8.73
CA ILE A 96 -16.97 8.89 -7.37
C ILE A 96 -16.74 9.98 -6.33
N GLY A 97 -15.91 10.98 -6.64
CA GLY A 97 -15.53 12.06 -5.72
C GLY A 97 -14.37 11.74 -4.77
N HIS A 98 -13.79 10.53 -4.87
CA HIS A 98 -12.62 10.06 -4.14
C HIS A 98 -11.90 8.95 -4.92
N ALA A 99 -10.80 8.43 -4.38
CA ALA A 99 -10.07 7.29 -4.94
C ALA A 99 -10.96 6.03 -5.00
N ASN A 100 -10.77 5.19 -6.00
CA ASN A 100 -11.65 4.04 -6.27
C ASN A 100 -11.45 2.88 -5.29
N PHE A 101 -10.24 2.74 -4.75
CA PHE A 101 -9.79 1.50 -4.15
C PHE A 101 -9.11 1.70 -2.78
N ASP A 102 -9.20 0.70 -1.93
CA ASP A 102 -8.33 0.50 -0.78
C ASP A 102 -7.29 -0.54 -1.17
N LEU A 103 -6.01 -0.16 -1.12
CA LEU A 103 -4.91 -1.07 -1.45
C LEU A 103 -4.60 -1.99 -0.26
N LEU A 104 -4.75 -3.30 -0.47
CA LEU A 104 -4.65 -4.33 0.57
C LEU A 104 -3.33 -5.11 0.51
N ALA A 105 -2.90 -5.55 -0.66
CA ALA A 105 -1.70 -6.37 -0.81
C ALA A 105 -1.04 -6.23 -2.19
N LEU A 106 0.27 -6.49 -2.22
CA LEU A 106 1.06 -6.68 -3.43
C LEU A 106 1.58 -8.12 -3.43
N HIS A 107 1.27 -8.87 -4.48
CA HIS A 107 1.78 -10.22 -4.68
C HIS A 107 2.46 -10.34 -6.05
N VAL A 108 3.62 -10.99 -6.11
CA VAL A 108 4.25 -11.37 -7.39
C VAL A 108 4.24 -12.88 -7.50
N GLU A 109 3.51 -13.40 -8.47
CA GLU A 109 3.43 -14.83 -8.76
C GLU A 109 4.00 -15.11 -10.16
N ASN A 110 5.01 -15.97 -10.25
CA ASN A 110 5.65 -16.36 -11.52
C ASN A 110 6.06 -15.15 -12.40
N GLY A 111 6.61 -14.10 -11.77
CA GLY A 111 7.01 -12.86 -12.45
C GLY A 111 5.87 -11.93 -12.84
N THR A 112 4.62 -12.26 -12.47
CA THR A 112 3.44 -11.42 -12.70
C THR A 112 3.04 -10.72 -11.40
N PRO A 113 3.09 -9.39 -11.35
CA PRO A 113 2.60 -8.62 -10.21
C PRO A 113 1.08 -8.48 -10.21
N TYR A 114 0.49 -8.76 -9.07
CA TYR A 114 -0.93 -8.60 -8.74
C TYR A 114 -1.07 -7.62 -7.59
N LEU A 115 -1.91 -6.62 -7.80
CA LEU A 115 -2.36 -5.73 -6.76
C LEU A 115 -3.74 -6.18 -6.28
N VAL A 116 -3.87 -6.43 -4.98
CA VAL A 116 -5.15 -6.77 -4.36
C VAL A 116 -5.73 -5.50 -3.76
N THR A 117 -6.92 -5.13 -4.22
CA THR A 117 -7.63 -3.97 -3.71
C THR A 117 -9.06 -4.31 -3.30
N SER A 118 -9.71 -3.43 -2.56
CA SER A 118 -11.15 -3.43 -2.32
C SER A 118 -11.75 -2.13 -2.84
N PRO A 119 -12.99 -2.10 -3.37
CA PRO A 119 -13.62 -0.83 -3.68
C PRO A 119 -13.78 0.05 -2.43
N ASN A 120 -13.35 1.32 -2.54
CA ASN A 120 -13.37 2.29 -1.45
C ASN A 120 -14.75 2.94 -1.31
N LEU A 121 -15.43 2.68 -0.20
CA LEU A 121 -16.81 3.12 0.09
C LEU A 121 -17.86 2.58 -0.90
N CYS A 122 -19.13 2.88 -0.62
CA CYS A 122 -20.28 2.34 -1.33
C CYS A 122 -20.37 2.77 -2.80
N ILE A 123 -19.90 3.98 -3.15
CA ILE A 123 -19.98 4.48 -4.52
C ILE A 123 -19.03 3.68 -5.42
N SER A 124 -17.78 3.51 -5.01
CA SER A 124 -16.83 2.64 -5.74
C SER A 124 -17.32 1.20 -5.76
N TYR A 125 -17.85 0.67 -4.66
CA TYR A 125 -18.40 -0.69 -4.61
C TYR A 125 -19.50 -0.92 -5.67
N ASN A 126 -20.38 0.06 -5.86
CA ASN A 126 -21.41 0.02 -6.89
C ASN A 126 -20.82 0.13 -8.30
N LYS A 127 -19.88 1.07 -8.53
CA LYS A 127 -19.24 1.28 -9.83
C LYS A 127 -18.50 0.02 -10.32
N TRP A 128 -17.84 -0.67 -9.41
CA TRP A 128 -17.03 -1.85 -9.71
C TRP A 128 -17.79 -3.17 -9.61
N GLY A 129 -19.12 -3.14 -9.74
CA GLY A 129 -19.94 -4.35 -9.94
C GLY A 129 -20.21 -5.16 -8.67
N ARG A 130 -20.03 -4.57 -7.49
CA ARG A 130 -20.33 -5.19 -6.18
C ARG A 130 -19.64 -6.56 -5.99
N PRO A 131 -18.30 -6.62 -6.06
CA PRO A 131 -17.57 -7.88 -5.95
C PRO A 131 -17.89 -8.59 -4.63
N ASN A 132 -17.91 -9.93 -4.67
CA ASN A 132 -18.12 -10.79 -3.50
C ASN A 132 -17.25 -12.06 -3.60
N PRO A 133 -16.18 -12.21 -2.79
CA PRO A 133 -15.71 -11.26 -1.77
C PRO A 133 -15.31 -9.91 -2.38
N PRO A 134 -15.28 -8.80 -1.61
CA PRO A 134 -15.14 -7.45 -2.15
C PRO A 134 -13.71 -7.11 -2.60
N TYR A 135 -13.05 -8.04 -3.29
CA TYR A 135 -11.70 -7.87 -3.80
C TYR A 135 -11.71 -7.64 -5.31
N VAL A 136 -10.80 -6.78 -5.75
CA VAL A 136 -10.50 -6.52 -7.15
C VAL A 136 -9.00 -6.77 -7.33
N PHE A 137 -8.66 -7.60 -8.32
CA PHE A 137 -7.27 -7.93 -8.64
C PHE A 137 -6.86 -7.15 -9.87
N LEU A 138 -5.83 -6.32 -9.73
CA LEU A 138 -5.27 -5.54 -10.84
C LEU A 138 -3.95 -6.17 -11.25
N ASN A 139 -3.89 -6.65 -12.50
CA ASN A 139 -2.64 -7.05 -13.12
C ASN A 139 -1.98 -5.82 -13.74
N THR A 140 -0.71 -5.55 -13.37
CA THR A 140 -0.03 -4.33 -13.82
C THR A 140 0.32 -4.32 -15.31
N MET A 141 0.26 -5.48 -15.99
CA MET A 141 0.34 -5.55 -17.45
C MET A 141 -0.89 -4.92 -18.15
N ALA A 142 -2.01 -4.76 -17.42
CA ALA A 142 -3.26 -4.19 -17.93
C ALA A 142 -3.52 -2.74 -17.46
N MET A 143 -2.52 -2.04 -16.91
CA MET A 143 -2.62 -0.66 -16.40
C MET A 143 -2.78 0.42 -17.50
N HIS A 144 -3.41 0.05 -18.62
CA HIS A 144 -4.02 0.96 -19.59
C HIS A 144 -5.54 0.79 -19.74
N GLY A 145 -6.22 0.16 -18.77
CA GLY A 145 -7.66 0.37 -18.58
C GLY A 145 -8.51 -0.89 -18.41
N SER A 146 -8.08 -1.90 -17.66
CA SER A 146 -8.97 -3.02 -17.32
C SER A 146 -8.68 -3.56 -15.92
N ALA A 147 -9.62 -3.35 -14.99
CA ALA A 147 -9.67 -4.14 -13.76
C ALA A 147 -10.32 -5.47 -14.08
N PHE A 148 -9.69 -6.57 -13.66
CA PHE A 148 -10.31 -7.89 -13.76
C PHE A 148 -11.07 -8.16 -12.46
N LEU A 149 -12.40 -8.10 -12.55
CA LEU A 149 -13.23 -8.79 -11.57
C LEU A 149 -13.10 -10.26 -11.90
N TYR A 150 -12.32 -11.04 -11.15
CA TYR A 150 -12.37 -12.49 -11.29
C TYR A 150 -13.79 -12.91 -10.92
N PRO A 151 -14.62 -13.40 -11.86
CA PRO A 151 -15.88 -13.99 -11.48
C PRO A 151 -15.54 -15.27 -10.72
N ASN A 152 -16.07 -15.41 -9.51
CA ASN A 152 -16.00 -16.59 -8.63
C ASN A 152 -15.74 -17.91 -9.39
N SER A 153 -14.47 -18.23 -9.62
CA SER A 153 -14.06 -19.49 -10.19
C SER A 153 -12.65 -19.83 -9.72
N LEU A 154 -12.63 -20.83 -8.84
CA LEU A 154 -11.53 -21.77 -8.58
C LEU A 154 -10.42 -21.32 -7.62
N LEU A 155 -10.78 -21.31 -6.33
CA LEU A 155 -9.95 -21.95 -5.30
C LEU A 155 -10.59 -23.30 -4.95
N THR A 156 -10.23 -24.33 -5.71
CA THR A 156 -10.35 -25.75 -5.36
C THR A 156 -9.11 -26.45 -5.86
#